data_AF-A0A6B3HL99-F1
#
_entry.id   AF-A0A6B3HL99-F1
#
_cell.length_a   1.000
_cell.length_b   1.000
_cell.length_c   1.000
_cell.angle_alpha   90.00
_cell.angle_beta   90.00
_cell.angle_gamma   90.00
#
_symmetry.space_group_name_H-M   'P 1'
#
loop_
_entity.id
_entity.type
_entity.pdbx_description
1 polymer ?
#
loop_
_entity_poly.entity_id
_entity_poly.type
_entity_poly.pdbx_seq_one_letter_code
_entity_poly.pdbx_strand_id
1 'polypeptide(L)' 'AGAITSLMTSTSYKRSAELAAVVGPYDGYARNAEPHQRVMKQHSDANAKAIRTDDLDAPVWAAATEAWQDVIRLGA' A
#
# COMPACT_ATOMS: atom_id res chain seq x y z
N ALA A 1 -17.00 1.49 -4.44
CA ALA A 1 -16.30 0.19 -4.32
C ALA A 1 -14.76 0.28 -4.31
N GLY A 2 -14.12 1.43 -4.60
CA GLY A 2 -12.67 1.59 -4.43
C GLY A 2 -12.24 1.37 -2.98
N ALA A 3 -12.97 2.00 -2.04
CA ALA A 3 -13.13 1.66 -0.62
C ALA A 3 -12.22 0.55 -0.04
N ILE A 4 -12.76 -0.63 -0.29
CA ILE A 4 -12.34 -1.87 0.31
C ILE A 4 -11.15 -2.42 -0.46
N THR A 5 -11.14 -2.29 -1.78
CA THR A 5 -10.04 -2.76 -2.62
C THR A 5 -8.73 -2.09 -2.23
N SER A 6 -8.70 -0.76 -2.09
CA SER A 6 -7.46 -0.08 -1.69
C SER A 6 -6.98 -0.54 -0.32
N LEU A 7 -7.88 -0.66 0.65
CA LEU A 7 -7.56 -1.12 2.01
C LEU A 7 -7.02 -2.56 2.02
N MET A 8 -7.67 -3.48 1.31
CA MET A 8 -7.23 -4.88 1.26
C MET A 8 -5.89 -5.01 0.55
N THR A 9 -5.67 -4.25 -0.54
CA THR A 9 -4.40 -4.26 -1.27
C THR A 9 -3.27 -3.66 -0.43
N SER A 10 -3.47 -2.50 0.21
CA SER A 10 -2.45 -1.88 1.07
C SER A 10 -2.10 -2.79 2.26
N THR A 11 -3.11 -3.40 2.89
CA THR A 11 -2.91 -4.37 3.98
C THR A 11 -2.07 -5.57 3.53
N SER A 12 -2.32 -6.10 2.33
CA SER A 12 -1.57 -7.23 1.78
C SER A 12 -0.11 -6.86 1.50
N TYR A 13 0.14 -5.69 0.90
CA TYR A 13 1.51 -5.20 0.67
C TYR A 13 2.24 -4.91 1.97
N LYS A 14 1.56 -4.32 2.96
CA LYS A 14 2.13 -4.08 4.30
C LYS A 14 2.58 -5.41 4.91
N ARG A 15 1.72 -6.42 4.87
CA ARG A 15 2.05 -7.74 5.40
C ARG A 15 3.21 -8.40 4.65
N SER A 16 3.27 -8.23 3.33
CA SER A 16 4.39 -8.70 2.53
C SER A 16 5.72 -8.03 2.91
N ALA A 17 5.71 -6.72 3.16
CA ALA A 17 6.88 -5.97 3.61
C ALA A 17 7.35 -6.41 5.01
N GLU A 18 6.42 -6.58 5.95
CA GLU A 18 6.71 -7.14 7.28
C GLU A 18 7.34 -8.53 7.20
N LEU A 19 6.82 -9.39 6.31
CA LEU A 19 7.37 -10.73 6.11
C LEU A 19 8.77 -10.67 5.51
N ALA A 20 8.99 -9.84 4.49
CA ALA A 20 10.29 -9.65 3.86
C ALA A 20 11.36 -9.15 4.85
N ALA A 21 10.98 -8.34 5.84
CA ALA A 21 11.90 -7.91 6.90
C ALA A 21 12.40 -9.07 7.79
N VAL A 22 11.67 -10.19 7.85
CA VAL A 22 12.03 -11.37 8.65
C VAL A 22 12.74 -12.42 7.80
N VAL A 23 12.21 -12.75 6.62
CA VAL A 23 12.69 -13.88 5.81
C VAL A 23 13.48 -13.45 4.57
N GLY A 24 13.65 -12.15 4.35
CA GLY A 24 14.20 -11.58 3.13
C GLY A 24 13.13 -11.35 2.05
N PRO A 25 13.36 -10.40 1.12
CA PRO A 25 12.46 -10.15 0.00
C PRO A 25 12.53 -11.28 -1.04
N TYR A 26 11.61 -11.26 -2.00
CA TYR A 26 11.60 -12.24 -3.10
C TYR A 26 12.83 -12.12 -4.01
N ASP A 27 13.15 -13.21 -4.71
CA ASP A 27 14.29 -13.27 -5.63
C ASP A 27 14.22 -12.21 -6.72
N GLY A 28 15.29 -11.44 -6.86
CA GLY A 28 15.37 -10.35 -7.83
C GLY A 28 14.82 -9.01 -7.35
N TYR A 29 14.29 -8.93 -6.12
CA TYR A 29 13.85 -7.65 -5.54
C TYR A 29 14.96 -6.59 -5.56
N ALA A 30 16.20 -6.93 -5.24
CA ALA A 30 17.32 -5.97 -5.24
C ALA A 30 17.51 -5.25 -6.59
N ARG A 31 17.24 -5.96 -7.71
CA ARG A 31 17.30 -5.37 -9.06
C ARG A 31 16.06 -4.52 -9.38
N ASN A 32 14.96 -4.79 -8.71
CA ASN A 32 13.64 -4.18 -8.94
C ASN A 32 13.23 -3.20 -7.82
N ALA A 33 14.10 -2.91 -6.85
CA ALA A 33 13.72 -2.21 -5.63
C ALA A 33 13.17 -0.81 -5.93
N GLU A 34 13.89 -0.02 -6.73
CA GLU A 34 13.47 1.33 -7.10
C GLU A 34 12.12 1.37 -7.86
N PRO A 35 11.93 0.64 -8.98
CA PRO A 35 10.63 0.64 -9.66
C PRO A 35 9.51 0.03 -8.78
N HIS A 36 9.80 -0.96 -7.94
CA HIS A 36 8.81 -1.52 -7.01
C HIS A 36 8.32 -0.47 -6.01
N GLN A 37 9.24 0.24 -5.35
CA GLN A 37 8.90 1.30 -4.40
C GLN A 37 8.17 2.47 -5.09
N ARG A 38 8.53 2.77 -6.34
CA ARG A 38 7.81 3.75 -7.14
C ARG A 38 6.36 3.36 -7.40
N VAL A 39 6.06 2.08 -7.62
CA VAL A 39 4.68 1.59 -7.77
C VAL A 39 3.91 1.68 -6.45
N MET A 40 4.53 1.34 -5.32
CA MET A 40 3.90 1.50 -4.00
C MET A 40 3.53 2.97 -3.74
N LYS A 41 4.43 3.89 -4.07
CA LYS A 41 4.15 5.34 -3.99
C LYS A 41 3.01 5.76 -4.92
N GLN A 42 2.96 5.26 -6.16
CA GLN A 42 1.87 5.57 -7.09
C GLN A 42 0.51 5.10 -6.56
N HIS A 43 0.43 3.93 -5.92
CA HIS A 43 -0.80 3.48 -5.27
C HIS A 43 -1.22 4.38 -4.11
N SER A 44 -0.28 4.76 -3.24
CA SER A 44 -0.54 5.70 -2.15
C SER A 44 -1.03 7.06 -2.67
N ASP A 45 -0.38 7.60 -3.70
CA ASP A 45 -0.72 8.89 -4.29
C ASP A 45 -2.10 8.82 -4.98
N ALA A 46 -2.43 7.70 -5.63
CA ALA A 46 -3.74 7.48 -6.24
C ALA A 46 -4.83 7.35 -5.18
N ASN A 47 -4.57 6.63 -4.07
CA ASN A 47 -5.48 6.53 -2.94
C ASN A 47 -5.77 7.91 -2.33
N ALA A 48 -4.75 8.75 -2.15
CA ALA A 48 -4.90 10.10 -1.60
C ALA A 48 -5.72 11.05 -2.50
N LYS A 49 -5.66 10.85 -3.83
CA LYS A 49 -6.41 11.65 -4.82
C LYS A 49 -7.81 11.11 -5.10
N ALA A 50 -8.16 9.92 -4.59
CA ALA A 50 -9.43 9.30 -4.88
C ALA A 50 -10.59 10.13 -4.33
N ILE A 51 -11.59 10.36 -5.17
CA ILE A 51 -12.81 11.10 -4.79
C ILE A 51 -13.68 10.19 -3.93
N ARG A 52 -14.04 10.66 -2.74
CA ARG A 52 -15.02 10.00 -1.86
C ARG A 52 -16.40 10.18 -2.44
N THR A 53 -17.18 9.11 -2.47
CA THR A 53 -18.52 9.11 -3.09
C THR A 53 -19.63 9.13 -2.05
N ASP A 54 -19.35 8.71 -0.82
CA ASP A 54 -20.31 8.58 0.27
C ASP A 54 -19.61 8.74 1.63
N ASP A 55 -20.26 9.35 2.62
CA ASP A 55 -19.73 9.48 3.98
C ASP A 55 -19.43 8.12 4.64
N LEU A 56 -20.15 7.06 4.22
CA LEU A 56 -19.89 5.69 4.69
C LEU A 56 -18.53 5.15 4.25
N ASP A 57 -17.94 5.65 3.15
CA ASP A 57 -16.65 5.20 2.64
C ASP A 57 -15.44 5.89 3.30
N ALA A 58 -15.67 7.05 3.94
CA ALA A 58 -14.65 7.88 4.56
C ALA A 58 -13.76 7.15 5.59
N PRO A 59 -14.29 6.38 6.56
CA PRO A 59 -13.44 5.68 7.53
C PRO A 59 -12.61 4.57 6.87
N VAL A 60 -13.15 3.88 5.86
CA VAL A 60 -12.43 2.84 5.12
C VAL A 60 -11.30 3.46 4.31
N TRP A 61 -11.53 4.63 3.70
CA TRP A 61 -10.49 5.41 3.02
C TRP A 61 -9.42 5.97 3.94
N ALA A 62 -9.76 6.40 5.14
CA ALA A 62 -8.78 6.80 6.14
C ALA A 62 -7.86 5.61 6.48
N ALA A 63 -8.44 4.44 6.79
CA ALA A 63 -7.67 3.23 7.07
C ALA A 63 -6.80 2.80 5.87
N ALA A 64 -7.32 2.89 4.64
CA ALA A 64 -6.55 2.59 3.44
C ALA A 64 -5.34 3.54 3.29
N THR A 65 -5.53 4.81 3.59
CA THR A 65 -4.47 5.84 3.55
C THR A 65 -3.36 5.54 4.54
N GLU A 66 -3.72 5.24 5.79
CA GLU A 66 -2.76 4.86 6.83
C GLU A 66 -1.98 3.60 6.43
N ALA A 67 -2.68 2.58 5.93
CA ALA A 67 -2.04 1.34 5.49
C ALA A 67 -1.08 1.58 4.29
N TRP A 68 -1.39 2.47 3.34
CA TRP A 68 -0.45 2.82 2.28
C TRP A 68 0.79 3.59 2.78
N GLN A 69 0.62 4.47 3.77
CA GLN A 69 1.75 5.13 4.42
C GLN A 69 2.64 4.11 5.14
N ASP A 70 2.05 3.08 5.74
CA ASP A 70 2.79 1.97 6.35
C ASP A 70 3.57 1.16 5.30
N VAL A 71 2.97 0.86 4.15
CA VAL A 71 3.67 0.19 3.03
C VAL A 71 4.92 0.97 2.63
N ILE A 72 4.80 2.29 2.43
CA ILE A 72 5.93 3.15 2.04
C ILE A 72 6.99 3.21 3.15
N ARG A 73 6.57 3.29 4.42
CA ARG A 73 7.50 3.42 5.54
C ARG A 73 8.29 2.15 5.80
N LEU A 74 7.63 0.99 5.72
CA LEU A 74 8.30 -0.29 5.88
C LEU A 74 9.28 -0.53 4.74
N GLY A 75 8.88 -0.18 3.51
CA GLY A 75 9.64 -0.51 2.32
C GLY A 75 9.83 -2.03 2.20
N ALA A 76 10.73 -2.43 1.31
CA ALA A 76 11.24 -3.80 1.21
C ALA A 76 12.72 -3.73 0.82
#